data_AF-A0A023Q1I8-F1
#
_entry.id   AF-A0A023Q1I8-F1
#
_cell.length_a   1.000
_cell.length_b   1.000
_cell.length_c   1.000
_cell.angle_alpha   90.00
_cell.angle_beta   90.00
_cell.angle_gamma   90.00
#
_symmetry.space_group_name_H-M   'P 1'
#
loop_
_entity.id
_entity.type
_entity.pdbx_description
1 polymer ?
#
loop_
_entity_poly.entity_id
_entity_poly.type
_entity_poly.pdbx_seq_one_letter_code
_entity_poly.pdbx_strand_id
1 'polypeptide(L)'
;TKPKISVDYKGEKKTFTPEEISSMVLTKMKETADAYLGTNIKDAVVTVPAYFNDSQRQATKDAGTISGLNVLRIINEPTAAAIAYGLDKKVGGERNVLIFDLGGGTFDVSILTIEDGIFEVKSTAGDTHLGGEDFDNRMVNHFI
;
A
#
# COMPACT_ATOMS: atom_id res chain seq x y z
N THR A 1 21.90 10.16 -1.26
CA THR A 1 20.91 11.21 -0.89
C THR A 1 19.53 10.71 -1.25
N LYS A 2 18.51 10.90 -0.39
CA LYS A 2 17.12 10.50 -0.72
C LYS A 2 16.63 11.30 -1.94
N PRO A 3 15.95 10.69 -2.92
CA PRO A 3 15.41 11.40 -4.06
C PRO A 3 14.38 12.43 -3.60
N LYS A 4 14.26 13.54 -4.34
CA LYS A 4 13.26 14.58 -4.11
C LYS A 4 12.57 14.92 -5.43
N ILE A 5 11.27 15.16 -5.35
CA ILE A 5 10.43 15.60 -6.47
C ILE A 5 10.47 17.13 -6.48
N SER A 6 10.76 17.75 -7.63
CA SER A 6 10.72 19.20 -7.78
C SER A 6 9.58 19.61 -8.71
N VAL A 7 8.78 20.57 -8.28
CA VAL A 7 7.63 21.11 -9.03
C VAL A 7 7.55 22.62 -8.87
N ASP A 8 6.98 23.30 -9.85
CA ASP A 8 6.59 24.70 -9.70
C ASP A 8 5.19 24.77 -9.07
N TYR A 9 5.10 25.37 -7.88
CA TYR A 9 3.85 25.49 -7.15
C TYR A 9 3.66 26.93 -6.68
N LYS A 10 2.58 27.56 -7.14
CA LYS A 10 2.24 28.98 -6.86
C LYS A 10 3.35 29.95 -7.30
N GLY A 11 3.98 29.69 -8.44
CA GLY A 11 5.03 30.55 -9.00
C GLY A 11 6.42 30.36 -8.38
N GLU A 12 6.58 29.41 -7.45
CA GLU A 12 7.85 29.10 -6.81
C GLU A 12 8.25 27.64 -7.04
N LYS A 13 9.55 27.40 -7.23
CA LYS A 13 10.10 26.06 -7.28
C LYS A 13 10.10 25.44 -5.89
N LYS A 14 9.39 24.34 -5.71
CA LYS A 14 9.36 23.56 -4.47
C LYS A 14 9.98 22.19 -4.66
N THR A 15 10.47 21.61 -3.57
CA THR A 15 10.99 20.24 -3.52
C THR A 15 10.32 19.48 -2.40
N PHE A 16 9.87 18.27 -2.70
CA PHE A 16 9.20 17.38 -1.76
C PHE A 16 9.91 16.03 -1.68
N THR A 17 9.95 15.43 -0.50
CA THR A 17 10.34 14.04 -0.36
C THR A 17 9.19 13.10 -0.73
N PRO A 18 9.45 11.82 -1.05
CA PRO A 18 8.39 10.85 -1.31
C PRO A 18 7.40 10.71 -0.14
N GLU A 19 7.89 10.83 1.10
CA GLU A 19 7.07 10.77 2.31
C GLU A 19 6.12 11.97 2.42
N GLU A 20 6.58 13.16 2.04
CA GLU A 20 5.73 14.37 1.99
C GLU A 20 4.65 14.27 0.91
N ILE A 21 4.96 13.71 -0.27
CA ILE A 21 3.95 13.48 -1.31
C ILE A 21 2.94 12.42 -0.84
N SER A 22 3.42 11.33 -0.25
CA SER A 22 2.55 10.26 0.28
C SER A 22 1.65 10.77 1.41
N SER A 23 2.13 11.68 2.26
CA SER A 23 1.33 12.27 3.33
C SER A 23 0.19 13.14 2.81
N MET A 24 0.36 13.80 1.66
CA MET A 24 -0.72 14.53 1.01
C MET A 24 -1.85 13.59 0.56
N VAL A 25 -1.51 12.41 0.01
CA VAL A 25 -2.49 11.38 -0.34
C VAL A 25 -3.21 10.86 0.91
N LEU A 26 -2.46 10.53 1.97
CA LEU A 26 -3.04 10.08 3.24
C LEU A 26 -3.92 11.13 3.91
N THR A 27 -3.53 12.41 3.82
CA THR A 27 -4.35 13.54 4.29
C THR A 27 -5.69 13.56 3.56
N LYS A 28 -5.68 13.36 2.23
CA LYS A 28 -6.93 13.30 1.45
C LYS A 28 -7.80 12.10 1.82
N MET A 29 -7.20 10.95 2.10
CA MET A 29 -7.92 9.76 2.56
C MET A 29 -8.54 9.98 3.95
N LYS A 30 -7.79 10.61 4.87
CA LYS A 30 -8.29 11.02 6.19
C LYS A 30 -9.48 11.98 6.07
N GLU A 31 -9.37 13.05 5.27
CA GLU A 31 -10.48 13.97 5.03
C GLU A 31 -11.74 13.27 4.50
N THR A 32 -11.55 12.27 3.64
CA THR A 32 -12.64 11.46 3.08
C THR A 32 -13.32 10.63 4.17
N ALA A 33 -12.53 10.00 5.05
CA ALA A 33 -13.04 9.25 6.18
C ALA A 33 -13.73 10.17 7.22
N ASP A 34 -13.15 11.33 7.51
CA ASP A 34 -13.73 12.33 8.42
C ASP A 34 -15.11 12.80 7.92
N ALA A 35 -15.21 13.08 6.62
CA ALA A 35 -16.47 13.49 6.00
C ALA A 35 -17.54 12.38 6.06
N TYR A 36 -17.15 11.12 5.87
CA TYR A 36 -18.06 9.99 5.92
C TYR A 36 -18.56 9.69 7.35
N LEU A 37 -17.66 9.77 8.35
CA LEU A 37 -17.96 9.42 9.74
C LEU A 37 -18.46 10.61 10.58
N GLY A 38 -18.31 11.83 10.07
CA GLY A 38 -18.70 13.06 10.78
C GLY A 38 -17.85 13.36 12.02
N THR A 39 -16.65 12.78 12.10
CA THR A 39 -15.74 12.92 13.25
C THR A 39 -14.29 12.88 12.77
N ASN A 40 -13.38 13.42 13.59
CA ASN A 40 -11.96 13.45 13.28
C ASN A 40 -11.30 12.08 13.55
N ILE A 41 -10.78 11.47 12.49
CA ILE A 41 -10.07 10.19 12.55
C ILE A 41 -8.61 10.40 12.87
N LYS A 42 -8.13 9.70 13.89
CA LYS A 42 -6.75 9.82 14.38
C LYS A 42 -5.92 8.56 14.17
N ASP A 43 -6.52 7.39 14.30
CA ASP A 43 -5.79 6.12 14.28
C ASP A 43 -5.98 5.42 12.93
N ALA A 44 -4.89 4.86 12.39
CA ALA A 44 -4.92 4.13 11.13
C ALA A 44 -3.97 2.93 11.12
N VAL A 45 -4.34 1.93 10.35
CA VAL A 45 -3.43 0.87 9.88
C VAL A 45 -3.16 1.14 8.40
N VAL A 46 -1.89 1.14 8.01
CA VAL A 46 -1.48 1.42 6.62
C VAL A 46 -0.84 0.16 6.03
N THR A 47 -1.24 -0.20 4.83
CA THR A 47 -0.72 -1.36 4.11
C THR A 47 0.53 -0.98 3.30
N VAL A 48 1.43 -1.94 3.10
CA VAL A 48 2.60 -1.84 2.21
C VAL A 48 2.83 -3.17 1.49
N PRO A 49 3.55 -3.19 0.37
CA PRO A 49 3.95 -4.44 -0.28
C PRO A 49 4.77 -5.33 0.65
N ALA A 50 4.62 -6.66 0.54
CA ALA A 50 5.30 -7.60 1.43
C ALA A 50 6.85 -7.52 1.35
N TYR A 51 7.37 -7.17 0.17
CA TYR A 51 8.81 -7.04 -0.09
C TYR A 51 9.43 -5.72 0.39
N PHE A 52 8.64 -4.78 0.94
CA PHE A 52 9.19 -3.54 1.49
C PHE A 52 10.16 -3.81 2.63
N ASN A 53 11.34 -3.20 2.54
CA ASN A 53 12.35 -3.21 3.61
C ASN A 53 11.99 -2.23 4.73
N ASP A 54 12.73 -2.29 5.84
CA ASP A 54 12.49 -1.47 7.02
C ASP A 54 12.53 0.03 6.74
N SER A 55 13.41 0.48 5.84
CA SER A 55 13.52 1.90 5.48
C SER A 55 12.27 2.39 4.75
N GLN A 56 11.71 1.59 3.84
CA GLN A 56 10.48 1.92 3.11
C GLN A 56 9.24 1.85 4.02
N ARG A 57 9.20 0.88 4.94
CA ARG A 57 8.16 0.78 5.97
C ARG A 57 8.16 2.01 6.88
N GLN A 58 9.34 2.42 7.32
CA GLN A 58 9.49 3.62 8.15
C GLN A 58 9.09 4.88 7.37
N ALA A 59 9.51 5.02 6.11
CA ALA A 59 9.11 6.14 5.26
C ALA A 59 7.59 6.25 5.08
N THR A 60 6.89 5.12 4.94
CA THR A 60 5.42 5.08 4.88
C THR A 60 4.77 5.45 6.21
N LYS A 61 5.34 4.99 7.33
CA LYS A 61 4.90 5.38 8.68
C LYS A 61 5.10 6.87 8.95
N ASP A 62 6.21 7.43 8.49
CA ASP A 62 6.51 8.86 8.58
C ASP A 62 5.50 9.67 7.77
N ALA A 63 5.14 9.22 6.55
CA ALA A 63 4.09 9.85 5.76
C ALA A 63 2.74 9.88 6.51
N GLY A 64 2.37 8.78 7.18
CA GLY A 64 1.18 8.75 8.05
C GLY A 64 1.26 9.74 9.20
N THR A 65 2.42 9.83 9.85
CA THR A 65 2.66 10.80 10.93
C THR A 65 2.55 12.25 10.44
N ILE A 66 3.12 12.58 9.27
CA ILE A 66 3.04 13.91 8.64
C ILE A 66 1.58 14.28 8.31
N SER A 67 0.75 13.30 7.92
CA SER A 67 -0.68 13.50 7.67
C SER A 67 -1.54 13.67 8.94
N GLY A 68 -0.92 13.60 10.13
CA GLY A 68 -1.60 13.71 11.41
C GLY A 68 -2.35 12.45 11.82
N LEU A 69 -1.95 11.28 11.30
CA LEU A 69 -2.45 9.97 11.71
C LEU A 69 -1.48 9.31 12.70
N ASN A 70 -2.02 8.67 13.73
CA ASN A 70 -1.34 7.69 14.56
C ASN A 70 -1.36 6.34 13.84
N VAL A 71 -0.24 5.95 13.25
CA VAL A 71 -0.09 4.68 12.55
C VAL A 71 0.10 3.54 13.54
N LEU A 72 -1.00 2.86 13.88
CA LEU A 72 -1.05 1.75 14.84
C LEU A 72 -0.17 0.58 14.39
N ARG A 73 -0.20 0.29 13.09
CA ARG A 73 0.58 -0.80 12.49
C ARG A 73 0.78 -0.55 10.99
N ILE A 74 1.94 -0.96 10.51
CA ILE A 74 2.17 -1.22 9.08
C ILE A 74 1.97 -2.72 8.87
N ILE A 75 1.07 -3.10 7.97
CA ILE A 75 0.82 -4.51 7.62
C ILE A 75 1.11 -4.75 6.14
N ASN A 76 1.41 -6.00 5.79
CA ASN A 76 1.60 -6.36 4.39
C ASN A 76 0.25 -6.38 3.67
N GLU A 77 0.19 -5.86 2.46
CA GLU A 77 -0.97 -5.96 1.54
C GLU A 77 -1.51 -7.39 1.41
N PRO A 78 -0.70 -8.44 1.13
CA PRO A 78 -1.23 -9.80 1.04
C PRO A 78 -1.78 -10.30 2.38
N THR A 79 -1.23 -9.87 3.52
CA THR A 79 -1.80 -10.19 4.84
C THR A 79 -3.14 -9.48 5.05
N ALA A 80 -3.25 -8.21 4.66
CA ALA A 80 -4.50 -7.45 4.74
C ALA A 80 -5.59 -8.10 3.88
N ALA A 81 -5.24 -8.55 2.66
CA ALA A 81 -6.13 -9.30 1.80
C ALA A 81 -6.59 -10.61 2.46
N ALA A 82 -5.67 -11.40 3.01
CA ALA A 82 -6.01 -12.65 3.67
C ALA A 82 -6.92 -12.46 4.91
N ILE A 83 -6.71 -11.39 5.68
CA ILE A 83 -7.61 -10.97 6.79
C ILE A 83 -8.99 -10.59 6.23
N ALA A 84 -9.06 -9.84 5.14
CA ALA A 84 -10.33 -9.40 4.54
C ALA A 84 -11.19 -10.59 4.05
N TYR A 85 -10.55 -11.64 3.53
CA TYR A 85 -11.23 -12.89 3.15
C TYR A 85 -11.62 -13.75 4.37
N GLY A 86 -11.30 -13.34 5.59
CA GLY A 86 -11.59 -14.08 6.82
C GLY A 86 -10.81 -15.38 6.92
N LEU A 87 -9.64 -15.47 6.28
CA LEU A 87 -8.82 -16.68 6.29
C LEU A 87 -8.13 -16.91 7.65
N ASP A 88 -8.09 -15.88 8.51
CA ASP A 88 -7.80 -15.99 9.96
C ASP A 88 -8.91 -16.70 10.74
N LYS A 89 -10.16 -16.55 10.28
CA LYS A 89 -11.36 -17.02 10.97
C LYS A 89 -11.92 -18.22 10.25
N LYS A 90 -11.37 -19.40 10.58
CA LYS A 90 -12.00 -20.74 10.58
C LYS A 90 -11.03 -21.80 10.07
N VAL A 91 -11.12 -22.95 10.76
CA VAL A 91 -10.66 -24.30 10.42
C VAL A 91 -9.26 -24.65 10.95
N GLY A 92 -9.18 -25.80 11.63
CA GLY A 92 -7.93 -26.31 12.19
C GLY A 92 -6.94 -26.77 11.13
N GLY A 93 -5.66 -26.62 11.46
CA GLY A 93 -4.52 -27.00 10.62
C GLY A 93 -3.94 -25.84 9.82
N GLU A 94 -2.66 -25.99 9.48
CA GLU A 94 -1.91 -25.09 8.61
C GLU A 94 -2.56 -24.98 7.22
N ARG A 95 -2.62 -23.75 6.68
CA ARG A 95 -3.14 -23.47 5.34
C ARG A 95 -2.18 -22.66 4.53
N ASN A 96 -1.99 -23.06 3.28
CA ASN A 96 -1.25 -22.27 2.31
C ASN A 96 -2.23 -21.48 1.44
N VAL A 97 -2.00 -20.17 1.35
CA VAL A 97 -2.82 -19.23 0.61
C VAL A 97 -1.93 -18.51 -0.41
N LEU A 98 -2.35 -18.50 -1.66
CA LEU A 98 -1.72 -17.70 -2.70
C LEU A 98 -2.55 -16.43 -2.90
N ILE A 99 -1.92 -15.27 -2.74
CA ILE A 99 -2.47 -13.97 -3.09
C ILE A 99 -1.92 -13.58 -4.45
N PHE A 100 -2.83 -13.22 -5.36
CA PHE A 100 -2.53 -12.70 -6.68
C PHE A 100 -3.05 -11.25 -6.72
N ASP A 101 -2.15 -10.28 -6.79
CA ASP A 101 -2.46 -8.86 -6.81
C ASP A 101 -1.93 -8.25 -8.11
N LEU A 102 -2.84 -7.86 -9.01
CA LEU A 102 -2.52 -7.25 -10.29
C LEU A 102 -3.17 -5.87 -10.34
N GLY A 103 -2.37 -4.86 -10.02
CA GLY A 103 -2.80 -3.47 -9.93
C GLY A 103 -2.66 -2.69 -11.23
N GLY A 104 -2.63 -1.36 -11.10
CA GLY A 104 -2.47 -0.45 -12.23
C GLY A 104 -1.08 -0.48 -12.87
N GLY A 105 -0.02 -0.63 -12.08
CA GLY A 105 1.36 -0.65 -12.58
C GLY A 105 2.28 -1.66 -11.89
N THR A 106 1.75 -2.47 -10.99
CA THR A 106 2.50 -3.52 -10.28
C THR A 106 1.73 -4.83 -10.29
N PHE A 107 2.48 -5.93 -10.34
CA PHE A 107 1.99 -7.28 -10.22
C PHE A 107 2.75 -8.01 -9.13
N ASP A 108 2.04 -8.44 -8.09
CA ASP A 108 2.61 -9.12 -6.93
C ASP A 108 1.90 -10.45 -6.66
N VAL A 109 2.70 -11.47 -6.38
CA VAL A 109 2.23 -12.79 -5.95
C VAL A 109 2.90 -13.13 -4.62
N SER A 110 2.10 -13.46 -3.62
CA SER A 110 2.60 -13.89 -2.32
C SER A 110 2.00 -15.22 -1.91
N ILE A 111 2.83 -16.12 -1.38
CA ILE A 111 2.37 -17.33 -0.69
C ILE A 111 2.46 -17.07 0.81
N LEU A 112 1.32 -17.21 1.48
CA LEU A 112 1.17 -17.10 2.92
C LEU A 112 0.89 -18.48 3.50
N THR A 113 1.42 -18.73 4.68
CA THR A 113 0.94 -19.77 5.57
C THR A 113 0.10 -19.13 6.67
N ILE A 114 -1.04 -19.73 6.96
CA ILE A 114 -1.95 -19.30 8.04
C ILE A 114 -2.15 -20.48 8.99
N GLU A 115 -1.82 -20.28 10.25
CA GLU A 115 -2.01 -21.25 11.33
C GLU A 115 -2.39 -20.49 12.61
N ASP A 116 -3.50 -20.87 13.25
CA ASP A 116 -4.00 -20.25 14.49
C ASP A 116 -4.06 -18.70 14.46
N GLY A 117 -4.40 -18.13 13.30
CA GLY A 117 -4.49 -16.68 13.09
C GLY A 117 -3.13 -15.97 12.92
N ILE A 118 -2.03 -16.71 12.92
CA ILE A 118 -0.69 -16.22 12.58
C ILE A 118 -0.52 -16.29 11.07
N PHE A 119 -0.07 -15.18 10.48
CA PHE A 119 0.21 -15.07 9.06
C PHE A 119 1.73 -15.03 8.84
N GLU A 120 2.25 -15.96 8.07
CA GLU A 120 3.66 -15.99 7.69
C GLU A 120 3.79 -15.89 6.17
N VAL A 121 4.53 -14.88 5.68
CA VAL A 121 4.87 -14.79 4.25
C VAL A 121 5.98 -15.79 3.95
N LYS A 122 5.68 -16.81 3.16
CA LYS A 122 6.65 -17.85 2.76
C LYS A 122 7.45 -17.45 1.54
N SER A 123 6.81 -16.80 0.57
CA SER A 123 7.48 -16.30 -0.62
C SER A 123 6.73 -15.12 -1.22
N THR A 124 7.45 -14.28 -1.94
CA THR A 124 6.89 -13.17 -2.73
C THR A 124 7.67 -13.06 -4.03
N ALA A 125 6.97 -12.91 -5.13
CA ALA A 125 7.49 -12.71 -6.48
C ALA A 125 6.54 -11.78 -7.24
N GLY A 126 6.97 -11.26 -8.39
CA GLY A 126 6.15 -10.30 -9.13
C GLY A 126 6.94 -9.53 -10.18
N ASP A 127 6.28 -8.53 -10.74
CA ASP A 127 6.85 -7.55 -11.65
C ASP A 127 6.39 -6.14 -11.23
N THR A 128 7.35 -5.30 -10.83
CA THR A 128 7.09 -3.94 -10.34
C THR A 128 6.79 -2.93 -11.43
N HIS A 129 6.77 -3.36 -12.70
CA HIS A 129 6.47 -2.52 -13.87
C HIS A 129 5.49 -3.21 -14.82
N LEU A 130 4.57 -4.03 -14.28
CA LEU A 130 3.51 -4.68 -15.02
C LEU A 130 2.17 -4.37 -14.37
N GLY A 131 1.19 -3.88 -15.14
CA GLY A 131 -0.17 -3.69 -14.64
C GLY A 131 -1.19 -3.27 -15.70
N GLY A 132 -2.33 -2.76 -15.23
CA GLY A 132 -3.39 -2.22 -16.08
C GLY A 132 -2.93 -1.18 -17.11
N GLU A 133 -1.97 -0.33 -16.76
CA GLU A 133 -1.39 0.68 -17.65
C GLU A 133 -0.77 0.05 -18.91
N ASP A 134 -0.18 -1.14 -18.81
CA ASP A 134 0.35 -1.85 -19.98
C ASP A 134 -0.78 -2.34 -20.91
N PHE A 135 -1.89 -2.79 -20.34
CA PHE A 135 -3.05 -3.22 -21.11
C PHE A 135 -3.66 -2.04 -21.86
N ASP A 136 -3.78 -0.89 -21.18
CA ASP A 136 -4.22 0.36 -21.78
C ASP A 136 -3.27 0.80 -22.89
N ASN A 137 -1.97 0.77 -22.67
CA ASN A 137 -0.96 1.11 -23.68
C ASN A 137 -1.04 0.19 -24.91
N ARG A 138 -1.32 -1.11 -24.73
CA ARG A 138 -1.52 -2.04 -25.86
C ARG A 138 -2.78 -1.69 -26.66
N MET A 139 -3.84 -1.26 -25.99
CA MET A 139 -5.07 -0.80 -26.65
C MET A 139 -4.83 0.51 -27.39
N VAL A 140 -4.13 1.47 -26.79
CA VAL A 140 -3.75 2.74 -27.42
C VAL A 140 -2.94 2.48 -28.70
N ASN A 141 -1.90 1.65 -28.63
CA ASN A 141 -1.06 1.30 -29.78
C ASN A 141 -1.80 0.52 -30.89
N HIS A 142 -2.97 -0.04 -30.59
CA HIS A 142 -3.80 -0.67 -31.62
C HIS A 142 -4.63 0.36 -32.40
N PHE A 143 -5.03 1.46 -31.76
CA PHE A 143 -5.90 2.48 -32.34
C PHE A 143 -5.16 3.71 -32.88
N ILE A 144 -3.89 3.91 -32.51
CA ILE A 144 -2.98 4.94 -33.04
C ILE A 144 -2.04 4.30 -34.05
#